data_AF-A0A944Z8P6-F1
#
_entry.id   AF-A0A944Z8P6-F1
#
_cell.length_a   1.000
_cell.length_b   1.000
_cell.length_c   1.000
_cell.angle_alpha   90.00
_cell.angle_beta   90.00
_cell.angle_gamma   90.00
#
_symmetry.space_group_name_H-M   'P 1'
#
loop_
_entity.id
_entity.type
_entity.pdbx_description
1 polymer ?
#
loop_
_entity_poly.entity_id
_entity_poly.type
_entity_poly.pdbx_seq_one_letter_code
_entity_poly.pdbx_strand_id
1 'polypeptide(L)'
;MKKVNRICIAVFFVFVATSGFTIHGWQCSKAFGNDDKTPFIQKSRPTSSLMRIINSHTSKILEAIIVGDFNTVIKKSNEVAKAGNAIMRMFFPDGKKVDQWFDEVGKDPDDPEAVKSMKEDFEKYSKAVIEASENIAKVAKNKDIAETYESFEAMLKKVCFACHEVSRAK
;
A
#
# COMPACT_ATOMS: atom_id res chain seq x y z
N MET A 1 -10.29 -22.30 -56.90
CA MET A 1 -8.85 -22.51 -56.61
C MET A 1 -8.16 -21.16 -56.54
N LYS A 2 -7.37 -20.92 -55.46
CA LYS A 2 -6.09 -20.15 -55.42
C LYS A 2 -6.18 -18.66 -55.83
N LYS A 3 -5.82 -17.66 -55.02
CA LYS A 3 -4.89 -17.54 -53.90
C LYS A 3 -5.28 -16.29 -53.10
N VAL A 4 -5.57 -16.48 -51.81
CA VAL A 4 -5.70 -15.42 -50.82
C VAL A 4 -4.38 -14.66 -50.76
N ASN A 5 -4.48 -13.34 -50.88
CA ASN A 5 -3.39 -12.38 -50.95
C ASN A 5 -2.60 -12.36 -49.63
N ARG A 6 -1.58 -13.23 -49.56
CA ARG A 6 -0.75 -13.56 -48.39
C ARG A 6 0.33 -12.50 -48.09
N ILE A 7 0.13 -11.27 -48.56
CA ILE A 7 1.14 -10.19 -48.53
C ILE A 7 0.88 -9.19 -47.39
N CYS A 8 -0.37 -9.03 -46.92
CA CYS A 8 -0.67 -8.12 -45.80
C CYS A 8 -0.37 -8.70 -44.40
N ILE A 9 -0.08 -10.01 -44.28
CA ILE A 9 0.19 -10.66 -42.98
C ILE A 9 1.70 -10.66 -42.66
N ALA A 10 2.58 -10.52 -43.66
CA ALA A 10 4.03 -10.57 -43.45
C ALA A 10 4.62 -9.28 -42.85
N VAL A 11 3.90 -8.15 -42.91
CA VAL A 11 4.39 -6.86 -42.37
C VAL A 11 4.09 -6.73 -40.87
N PHE A 12 3.15 -7.52 -40.32
CA PHE A 12 2.79 -7.46 -38.89
C PHE A 12 3.67 -8.35 -37.98
N PHE A 13 4.51 -9.23 -38.54
CA PHE A 13 5.30 -10.20 -37.75
C PHE A 13 6.78 -9.83 -37.58
N VAL A 14 7.28 -8.74 -38.17
CA VAL A 14 8.69 -8.32 -38.02
C VAL A 14 8.91 -7.36 -36.84
N PHE A 15 7.85 -6.86 -36.18
CA PHE A 15 8.00 -6.03 -34.97
C PHE A 15 8.11 -6.82 -33.66
N VAL A 16 8.11 -8.16 -33.71
CA VAL A 16 8.08 -9.02 -32.51
C VAL A 16 9.47 -9.59 -32.13
N ALA A 17 10.55 -9.18 -32.81
CA ALA A 17 11.86 -9.83 -32.63
C ALA A 17 13.03 -8.88 -32.34
N THR A 18 12.85 -7.84 -31.52
CA THR A 18 13.98 -7.15 -30.83
C THR A 18 13.49 -6.26 -29.69
N SER A 19 13.16 -6.84 -28.55
CA SER A 19 13.30 -6.17 -27.23
C SER A 19 13.23 -7.21 -26.12
N GLY A 20 14.29 -8.00 -26.00
CA GLY A 20 14.56 -8.76 -24.79
C GLY A 20 15.00 -7.81 -23.67
N PHE A 21 14.32 -7.93 -22.54
CA PHE A 21 14.79 -7.61 -21.18
C PHE A 21 15.54 -6.29 -20.94
N THR A 22 14.79 -5.30 -20.44
CA THR A 22 15.21 -4.61 -19.21
C THR A 22 14.04 -4.52 -18.24
N ILE A 23 14.15 -5.29 -17.17
CA ILE A 23 13.49 -5.06 -15.89
C ILE A 23 13.86 -3.63 -15.47
N HIS A 24 12.91 -2.71 -15.39
CA HIS A 24 12.95 -1.53 -14.52
C HIS A 24 11.51 -1.14 -14.16
N GLY A 25 11.28 -1.03 -12.86
CA GLY A 25 9.95 -0.86 -12.28
C GLY A 25 9.24 0.41 -12.74
N TRP A 26 7.93 0.27 -12.93
CA TRP A 26 6.89 1.19 -12.48
C TRP A 26 7.40 2.60 -12.11
N GLN A 27 7.53 3.48 -13.10
CA GLN A 27 7.51 4.93 -12.89
C GLN A 27 6.23 5.51 -13.47
N CYS A 28 5.19 5.55 -12.63
CA CYS A 28 4.06 6.48 -12.69
C CYS A 28 3.91 6.94 -11.21
N SER A 29 4.07 8.19 -10.82
CA SER A 29 3.96 9.49 -11.50
C SER A 29 4.88 10.50 -10.79
N LYS A 30 5.75 11.18 -11.54
CA LYS A 30 6.44 12.40 -11.07
C LYS A 30 5.46 13.55 -11.26
N ALA A 31 4.84 14.02 -10.18
CA ALA A 31 4.18 15.33 -10.18
C ALA A 31 5.28 16.39 -10.13
N PHE A 32 5.33 17.28 -11.12
CA PHE A 32 6.30 18.38 -11.19
C PHE A 32 6.01 19.41 -10.09
N GLY A 33 6.77 19.33 -8.99
CA GLY A 33 7.02 20.46 -8.09
C GLY A 33 8.53 20.70 -8.11
N ASN A 34 8.95 21.96 -8.25
CA ASN A 34 10.33 22.41 -8.45
C ASN A 34 11.39 21.53 -7.76
N ASP A 35 12.25 20.95 -8.58
CA ASP A 35 13.47 20.22 -8.20
C ASP A 35 14.47 21.21 -7.58
N ASP A 36 14.52 21.28 -6.25
CA ASP A 36 15.66 21.88 -5.53
C ASP A 36 15.89 21.24 -4.15
N LYS A 37 15.48 19.97 -3.98
CA LYS A 37 15.90 19.16 -2.85
C LYS A 37 16.24 17.77 -3.37
N THR A 38 17.49 17.38 -3.14
CA THR A 38 17.98 16.00 -3.29
C THR A 38 16.90 14.99 -2.90
N PRO A 39 16.73 13.88 -3.64
CA PRO A 39 15.77 12.85 -3.26
C PRO A 39 16.06 12.49 -1.81
N PHE A 40 15.07 12.66 -0.92
CA PHE A 40 15.18 12.23 0.45
C PHE A 40 15.28 10.69 0.42
N ILE A 41 16.50 10.17 0.24
CA ILE A 41 16.82 8.76 0.41
C ILE A 41 16.81 8.54 1.92
N GLN A 42 15.60 8.52 2.48
CA GLN A 42 15.36 7.99 3.81
C GLN A 42 15.89 6.57 3.78
N LYS A 43 16.99 6.29 4.50
CA LYS A 43 17.42 4.92 4.79
C LYS A 43 16.17 4.13 5.18
N SER A 44 15.78 3.15 4.38
CA SER A 44 14.48 2.50 4.55
C SER A 44 14.53 1.64 5.81
N ARG A 45 13.96 2.16 6.92
CA ARG A 45 13.71 1.34 8.10
C ARG A 45 12.63 0.30 7.79
N PRO A 46 12.66 -0.90 8.40
CA PRO A 46 11.64 -1.94 8.18
C PRO A 46 10.20 -1.43 8.32
N THR A 47 9.94 -0.56 9.29
CA THR A 47 8.66 0.13 9.51
C THR A 47 8.25 1.00 8.30
N SER A 48 9.17 1.80 7.77
CA SER A 48 8.93 2.64 6.59
C SER A 48 8.66 1.83 5.32
N SER A 49 9.35 0.69 5.15
CA SER A 49 9.14 -0.23 4.04
C SER A 49 7.76 -0.89 4.11
N LEU A 50 7.34 -1.33 5.30
CA LEU A 50 6.00 -1.89 5.52
C LEU A 50 4.91 -0.85 5.18
N MET A 51 5.07 0.39 5.65
CA MET A 51 4.11 1.46 5.37
C MET A 51 4.02 1.78 3.86
N ARG A 52 5.14 1.72 3.13
CA ARG A 52 5.14 1.87 1.66
C ARG A 52 4.38 0.74 0.96
N ILE A 53 4.50 -0.50 1.44
CA ILE A 53 3.75 -1.65 0.90
C ILE A 53 2.25 -1.46 1.13
N ILE A 54 1.85 -1.13 2.37
CA ILE A 54 0.44 -0.86 2.71
C ILE A 54 -0.11 0.28 1.85
N ASN A 55 0.62 1.39 1.73
CA ASN A 55 0.22 2.52 0.89
C ASN A 55 0.05 2.12 -0.58
N SER A 56 1.02 1.38 -1.14
CA SER A 56 0.97 0.91 -2.53
C SER A 56 -0.27 0.05 -2.81
N HIS A 57 -0.64 -0.84 -1.90
CA HIS A 57 -1.86 -1.63 -2.04
C HIS A 57 -3.12 -0.79 -1.85
N THR A 58 -3.13 0.12 -0.88
CA THR A 58 -4.25 1.05 -0.62
C THR A 58 -4.54 1.95 -1.83
N SER A 59 -3.51 2.51 -2.48
CA SER A 59 -3.69 3.28 -3.72
C SER A 59 -4.29 2.45 -4.85
N LYS A 60 -3.87 1.19 -4.99
CA LYS A 60 -4.41 0.28 -6.01
C LYS A 60 -5.85 -0.15 -5.72
N ILE A 61 -6.28 -0.16 -4.46
CA ILE A 61 -7.70 -0.36 -4.11
C ILE A 61 -8.50 0.82 -4.68
N LEU A 62 -8.11 2.06 -4.40
CA LEU A 62 -8.82 3.24 -4.90
C LEU A 62 -8.88 3.29 -6.43
N GLU A 63 -7.74 3.07 -7.09
CA GLU A 63 -7.67 3.00 -8.57
C GLU A 63 -8.65 1.97 -9.11
N ALA A 64 -8.67 0.77 -8.53
CA ALA A 64 -9.56 -0.31 -8.95
C ALA A 64 -11.05 -0.02 -8.67
N ILE A 65 -11.37 0.65 -7.55
CA ILE A 65 -12.74 1.11 -7.27
C ILE A 65 -13.21 2.07 -8.37
N ILE A 66 -12.40 3.06 -8.73
CA ILE A 66 -12.75 4.09 -9.71
C ILE A 66 -13.08 3.48 -11.08
N VAL A 67 -12.35 2.44 -11.51
CA VAL A 67 -12.58 1.77 -12.80
C VAL A 67 -13.52 0.56 -12.72
N GLY A 68 -14.06 0.24 -11.53
CA GLY A 68 -14.95 -0.89 -11.31
C GLY A 68 -14.28 -2.28 -11.38
N ASP A 69 -12.96 -2.36 -11.20
CA ASP A 69 -12.24 -3.64 -11.15
C ASP A 69 -12.31 -4.27 -9.74
N PHE A 70 -13.46 -4.86 -9.43
CA PHE A 70 -13.70 -5.48 -8.12
C PHE A 70 -12.78 -6.68 -7.82
N ASN A 71 -12.25 -7.37 -8.83
CA ASN A 71 -11.29 -8.45 -8.61
C ASN A 71 -9.97 -7.90 -8.06
N THR A 72 -9.49 -6.78 -8.62
CA THR A 72 -8.32 -6.09 -8.09
C THR A 72 -8.59 -5.48 -6.72
N VAL A 73 -9.79 -4.92 -6.47
CA VAL A 73 -10.18 -4.45 -5.13
C VAL A 73 -10.05 -5.57 -4.09
N ILE A 74 -10.68 -6.72 -4.34
CA ILE A 74 -10.64 -7.88 -3.43
C ILE A 74 -9.19 -8.33 -3.20
N LYS A 75 -8.42 -8.50 -4.29
CA LYS A 75 -7.03 -8.94 -4.21
C LYS A 75 -6.19 -7.97 -3.37
N LYS A 76 -6.25 -6.67 -3.65
CA LYS A 76 -5.41 -5.67 -2.98
C LYS A 76 -5.82 -5.42 -1.54
N SER A 77 -7.11 -5.49 -1.23
CA SER A 77 -7.59 -5.42 0.15
C SER A 77 -7.07 -6.59 0.97
N ASN A 78 -7.09 -7.82 0.44
CA ASN A 78 -6.49 -8.97 1.12
C ASN A 78 -4.96 -8.83 1.30
N GLU A 79 -4.24 -8.20 0.36
CA GLU A 79 -2.81 -7.91 0.53
C GLU A 79 -2.55 -6.84 1.60
N VAL A 80 -3.44 -5.84 1.76
CA VAL A 80 -3.38 -4.91 2.91
C VAL A 80 -3.58 -5.66 4.22
N ALA A 81 -4.59 -6.54 4.31
CA ALA A 81 -4.83 -7.35 5.50
C ALA A 81 -3.60 -8.21 5.86
N LYS A 82 -2.98 -8.88 4.87
CA LYS A 82 -1.73 -9.64 5.07
C LYS A 82 -0.59 -8.76 5.59
N ALA A 83 -0.39 -7.58 5.00
CA ALA A 83 0.64 -6.64 5.45
C ALA A 83 0.33 -6.10 6.87
N GLY A 84 -0.95 -5.92 7.21
CA GLY A 84 -1.42 -5.52 8.54
C GLY A 84 -0.92 -6.44 9.64
N ASN A 85 -0.86 -7.75 9.40
CA ASN A 85 -0.32 -8.74 10.35
C ASN A 85 1.17 -8.51 10.69
N ALA A 86 1.92 -7.76 9.88
CA ALA A 86 3.32 -7.44 10.15
C ALA A 86 3.51 -6.17 10.97
N ILE A 87 2.46 -5.35 11.19
CA ILE A 87 2.58 -4.04 11.87
C ILE A 87 3.19 -4.22 13.26
N MET A 88 2.59 -5.06 14.11
CA MET A 88 3.06 -5.24 15.49
C MET A 88 4.50 -5.70 15.55
N ARG A 89 4.86 -6.75 14.79
CA ARG A 89 6.21 -7.29 14.79
C ARG A 89 7.27 -6.30 14.29
N MET A 90 6.90 -5.42 13.35
CA MET A 90 7.84 -4.45 12.77
C MET A 90 8.03 -3.21 13.64
N PHE A 91 6.99 -2.74 14.33
CA PHE A 91 7.05 -1.55 15.18
C PHE A 91 7.43 -1.86 16.63
N PHE A 92 7.07 -3.05 17.12
CA PHE A 92 7.32 -3.56 18.46
C PHE A 92 7.91 -4.97 18.40
N PRO A 93 9.18 -5.11 17.96
CA PRO A 93 9.84 -6.41 17.86
C PRO A 93 10.07 -7.06 19.24
N ASP A 94 9.73 -8.34 19.38
CA ASP A 94 9.91 -9.08 20.63
C ASP A 94 11.38 -9.13 21.07
N GLY A 95 11.63 -8.83 22.35
CA GLY A 95 12.96 -8.88 22.96
C GLY A 95 13.94 -7.83 22.40
N LYS A 96 13.47 -6.84 21.65
CA LYS A 96 14.29 -5.74 21.11
C LYS A 96 13.69 -4.39 21.51
N LYS A 97 14.55 -3.38 21.64
CA LYS A 97 14.10 -2.00 21.80
C LYS A 97 13.32 -1.53 20.57
N VAL A 98 12.37 -0.64 20.79
CA VAL A 98 11.67 0.05 19.69
C VAL A 98 12.66 0.87 18.87
N ASP A 99 12.43 0.94 17.56
CA ASP A 99 13.28 1.66 16.63
C ASP A 99 13.16 3.19 16.83
N GLN A 100 14.09 3.96 16.25
CA GLN A 100 14.19 5.43 16.32
C GLN A 100 12.91 6.20 15.93
N TRP A 101 11.92 5.55 15.32
CA TRP A 101 10.62 6.21 15.04
C TRP A 101 9.90 6.63 16.33
N PHE A 102 10.17 5.97 17.45
CA PHE A 102 9.56 6.27 18.74
C PHE A 102 10.01 7.64 19.28
N ASP A 103 11.32 7.90 19.21
CA ASP A 103 11.93 9.18 19.57
C ASP A 103 11.45 10.30 18.63
N GLU A 104 11.31 9.99 17.34
CA GLU A 104 10.85 10.95 16.32
C GLU A 104 9.43 11.45 16.58
N VAL A 105 8.60 10.68 17.30
CA VAL A 105 7.27 11.11 17.73
C VAL A 105 7.26 11.74 19.13
N GLY A 106 8.44 12.04 19.68
CA GLY A 106 8.60 12.72 20.96
C GLY A 106 8.35 11.82 22.18
N LYS A 107 8.47 10.49 22.03
CA LYS A 107 8.34 9.54 23.14
C LYS A 107 9.68 8.91 23.50
N ASP A 108 9.89 8.64 24.79
CA ASP A 108 11.10 8.01 25.30
C ASP A 108 11.02 6.47 25.15
N PRO A 109 11.90 5.83 24.37
CA PRO A 109 11.89 4.39 24.15
C PRO A 109 12.30 3.58 25.40
N ASP A 110 12.88 4.24 26.40
CA ASP A 110 13.24 3.65 27.69
C ASP A 110 12.17 3.87 28.77
N ASP A 111 11.08 4.60 28.48
CA ASP A 111 9.89 4.70 29.31
C ASP A 111 8.94 3.52 29.06
N PRO A 112 8.82 2.55 29.99
CA PRO A 112 8.02 1.34 29.77
C PRO A 112 6.52 1.63 29.63
N GLU A 113 6.00 2.67 30.29
CA GLU A 113 4.58 3.03 30.21
C GLU A 113 4.27 3.69 28.87
N ALA A 114 5.16 4.55 28.37
CA ALA A 114 5.03 5.14 27.04
C ALA A 114 5.05 4.07 25.94
N VAL A 115 5.98 3.11 26.03
CA VAL A 115 6.11 1.99 25.09
C VAL A 115 4.87 1.10 25.14
N LYS A 116 4.41 0.74 26.35
CA LYS A 116 3.21 -0.08 26.54
C LYS A 116 1.96 0.59 25.97
N SER A 117 1.72 1.86 26.30
CA SER A 117 0.57 2.62 25.80
C SER A 117 0.57 2.68 24.26
N MET A 118 1.72 2.95 23.63
CA MET A 118 1.79 2.99 22.18
C MET A 118 1.60 1.60 21.55
N LYS A 119 2.09 0.54 22.20
CA LYS A 119 1.88 -0.83 21.74
C LYS A 119 0.39 -1.17 21.71
N GLU A 120 -0.35 -0.85 22.77
CA GLU A 120 -1.80 -1.05 22.87
C GLU A 120 -2.56 -0.30 21.75
N ASP A 121 -2.18 0.96 21.49
CA ASP A 121 -2.74 1.73 20.37
C ASP A 121 -2.47 1.06 19.02
N PHE A 122 -1.24 0.61 18.78
CA PHE A 122 -0.86 -0.08 17.54
C PHE A 122 -1.56 -1.43 17.38
N GLU A 123 -1.78 -2.18 18.46
CA GLU A 123 -2.56 -3.43 18.42
C GLU A 123 -3.98 -3.16 17.94
N LYS A 124 -4.64 -2.16 18.53
CA LYS A 124 -5.97 -1.71 18.13
C LYS A 124 -6.00 -1.29 16.65
N TYR A 125 -5.08 -0.44 16.21
CA TYR A 125 -5.06 0.04 14.82
C TYR A 125 -4.70 -1.06 13.83
N SER A 126 -3.76 -1.95 14.16
CA SER A 126 -3.37 -3.07 13.29
C SER A 126 -4.55 -4.01 13.02
N LYS A 127 -5.32 -4.32 14.07
CA LYS A 127 -6.55 -5.12 13.98
C LYS A 127 -7.58 -4.40 13.12
N ALA A 128 -7.79 -3.11 13.37
CA ALA A 128 -8.72 -2.30 12.58
C ALA A 128 -8.32 -2.20 11.09
N VAL A 129 -7.02 -2.16 10.74
CA VAL A 129 -6.56 -2.19 9.34
C VAL A 129 -6.94 -3.50 8.68
N ILE A 130 -6.71 -4.63 9.37
CA ILE A 130 -7.04 -5.97 8.87
C ILE A 130 -8.54 -6.09 8.66
N GLU A 131 -9.34 -5.80 9.68
CA GLU A 131 -10.80 -5.92 9.64
C GLU A 131 -11.42 -5.01 8.57
N ALA A 132 -10.98 -3.75 8.48
CA ALA A 132 -11.48 -2.83 7.48
C ALA A 132 -11.12 -3.27 6.05
N SER A 133 -9.90 -3.79 5.85
CA SER A 133 -9.47 -4.33 4.56
C SER A 133 -10.28 -5.56 4.14
N GLU A 134 -10.50 -6.49 5.07
CA GLU A 134 -11.36 -7.65 4.84
C GLU A 134 -12.81 -7.24 4.55
N ASN A 135 -13.31 -6.19 5.20
CA ASN A 135 -14.64 -5.65 4.93
C ASN A 135 -14.74 -5.04 3.51
N ILE A 136 -13.73 -4.31 3.04
CA ILE A 136 -13.68 -3.82 1.65
C ILE A 136 -13.73 -5.00 0.67
N ALA A 137 -12.94 -6.05 0.91
CA ALA A 137 -12.98 -7.25 0.07
C ALA A 137 -14.34 -7.96 0.09
N LYS A 138 -15.04 -7.94 1.23
CA LYS A 138 -16.39 -8.50 1.35
C LYS A 138 -17.41 -7.70 0.56
N VAL A 139 -17.46 -6.38 0.77
CA VAL A 139 -18.39 -5.45 0.12
C VAL A 139 -18.19 -5.43 -1.40
N ALA A 140 -16.93 -5.46 -1.88
CA ALA A 140 -16.61 -5.47 -3.30
C ALA A 140 -17.23 -6.65 -4.08
N LYS A 141 -17.64 -7.74 -3.40
CA LYS A 141 -18.36 -8.86 -4.04
C LYS A 141 -19.75 -8.47 -4.55
N ASN A 142 -20.34 -7.43 -3.96
CA ASN A 142 -21.63 -6.88 -4.41
C ASN A 142 -21.50 -6.12 -5.73
N LYS A 143 -20.27 -5.80 -6.17
CA LYS A 143 -19.96 -5.02 -7.38
C LYS A 143 -20.62 -3.64 -7.39
N ASP A 144 -20.83 -3.07 -6.20
CA ASP A 144 -21.30 -1.71 -6.02
C ASP A 144 -20.10 -0.78 -5.78
N ILE A 145 -19.90 0.19 -6.68
CA ILE A 145 -18.80 1.15 -6.58
C ILE A 145 -18.96 2.05 -5.36
N ALA A 146 -20.17 2.55 -5.10
CA ALA A 146 -20.42 3.49 -4.02
C ALA A 146 -20.24 2.82 -2.66
N GLU A 147 -20.85 1.66 -2.46
CA GLU A 147 -20.73 0.89 -1.22
C GLU A 147 -19.27 0.49 -0.95
N THR A 148 -18.55 0.08 -1.99
CA THR A 148 -17.12 -0.28 -1.87
C THR A 148 -16.26 0.93 -1.54
N TYR A 149 -16.55 2.08 -2.16
CA TYR A 149 -15.85 3.33 -1.88
C TYR A 149 -16.10 3.82 -0.44
N GLU A 150 -17.34 3.76 0.05
CA GLU A 150 -17.68 4.13 1.43
C GLU A 150 -16.92 3.27 2.45
N SER A 151 -16.83 1.95 2.19
CA SER A 151 -16.02 1.04 3.01
C SER A 151 -14.53 1.40 2.99
N PHE A 152 -13.99 1.77 1.81
CA PHE A 152 -12.61 2.22 1.65
C PHE A 152 -12.33 3.55 2.37
N GLU A 153 -13.23 4.53 2.22
CA GLU A 153 -13.12 5.82 2.89
C GLU A 153 -13.18 5.66 4.41
N ALA A 154 -14.04 4.78 4.92
CA ALA A 154 -14.13 4.47 6.34
C ALA A 154 -12.79 3.92 6.88
N MET A 155 -12.11 3.05 6.14
CA MET A 155 -10.77 2.56 6.51
C MET A 155 -9.77 3.73 6.61
N LEU A 156 -9.74 4.63 5.63
CA LEU A 156 -8.82 5.77 5.64
C LEU A 156 -9.04 6.67 6.86
N LYS A 157 -10.29 7.12 7.07
CA LYS A 157 -10.62 8.07 8.14
C LYS A 157 -10.47 7.46 9.52
N LYS A 158 -11.06 6.29 9.75
CA LYS A 158 -11.20 5.71 11.10
C LYS A 158 -9.97 4.90 11.53
N VAL A 159 -9.11 4.52 10.59
CA VAL A 159 -7.97 3.65 10.88
C VAL A 159 -6.66 4.31 10.51
N CYS A 160 -6.44 4.60 9.22
CA CYS A 160 -5.15 5.11 8.77
C CYS A 160 -4.84 6.50 9.36
N PHE A 161 -5.79 7.43 9.27
CA PHE A 161 -5.60 8.80 9.75
C PHE A 161 -5.59 8.86 11.27
N ALA A 162 -6.52 8.17 11.94
CA ALA A 162 -6.54 8.07 13.39
C ALA A 162 -5.23 7.52 13.98
N CYS A 163 -4.65 6.49 13.36
CA CYS A 163 -3.34 5.98 13.75
C CYS A 163 -2.23 7.03 13.52
N HIS A 164 -2.20 7.66 12.34
CA HIS A 164 -1.16 8.64 12.02
C HIS A 164 -1.20 9.89 12.91
N GLU A 165 -2.37 10.32 13.38
CA GLU A 165 -2.51 11.47 14.28
C GLU A 165 -1.76 11.30 15.61
N VAL A 166 -1.65 10.05 16.09
CA VAL A 166 -1.00 9.73 17.38
C VAL A 166 0.40 9.15 17.22
N SER A 167 0.75 8.63 16.04
CA SER A 167 1.96 7.84 15.81
C SER A 167 2.92 8.39 14.76
N ARG A 168 2.66 9.58 14.19
CA ARG A 168 3.59 10.26 13.29
C ARG A 168 3.99 11.63 13.83
N ALA A 169 5.24 12.00 13.59
CA ALA A 169 5.74 13.34 13.79
C ALA A 169 4.93 14.33 12.93
N LYS A 170 4.67 15.51 13.48
CA LYS A 170 3.95 16.60 12.79
C LYS A 170 4.92 17.54 12.10
#